data_AF-A0A6L8NGS4-F1
#
_entry.id   AF-A0A6L8NGS4-F1
#
_cell.length_a   1.000
_cell.length_b   1.000
_cell.length_c   1.000
_cell.angle_alpha   90.00
_cell.angle_beta   90.00
_cell.angle_gamma   90.00
#
_symmetry.space_group_name_H-M   'P 1'
#
loop_
_entity.id
_entity.type
_entity.pdbx_description
1 polymer ?
#
loop_
_entity_poly.entity_id
_entity_poly.type
_entity_poly.pdbx_seq_one_letter_code
_entity_poly.pdbx_strand_id
1 'polypeptide(L)'
;MAVSRLMRKPAAGHTAASAPLTKTPLPAGRPREWYVTHNRRLKAMRLAIALLDSGVYHPATADNVRIRTTADHIGVHPPSDSTCRMVRALIRYGR
;
A
#
# COMPACT_ATOMS: atom_id res chain seq x y z
N MET A 1 -29.79 -29.39 14.58
CA MET A 1 -28.59 -28.54 14.76
C MET A 1 -27.52 -29.04 13.78
N ALA A 2 -27.44 -28.46 12.58
CA ALA A 2 -26.44 -28.81 11.58
C ALA A 2 -25.48 -27.64 11.42
N VAL A 3 -24.20 -27.84 11.75
CA VAL A 3 -23.17 -26.81 11.76
C VAL A 3 -22.64 -26.64 10.34
N SER A 4 -22.94 -25.49 9.72
CA SER A 4 -22.43 -25.08 8.42
C SER A 4 -20.90 -24.99 8.43
N ARG A 5 -20.23 -25.89 7.73
CA ARG A 5 -18.80 -25.81 7.47
C ARG A 5 -18.56 -24.80 6.34
N LEU A 6 -18.26 -23.55 6.68
CA LEU A 6 -17.76 -22.56 5.72
C LEU A 6 -16.44 -23.07 5.13
N MET A 7 -16.46 -23.41 3.84
CA MET A 7 -15.28 -23.71 3.06
C MET A 7 -14.42 -22.44 2.99
N ARG A 8 -13.29 -22.42 3.71
CA ARG A 8 -12.27 -21.38 3.52
C ARG A 8 -11.59 -21.63 2.17
N LYS A 9 -11.77 -20.69 1.24
CA LYS A 9 -11.04 -20.65 -0.03
C LYS A 9 -9.54 -20.54 0.30
N PRO A 10 -8.65 -21.39 -0.24
CA PRO A 10 -7.23 -21.28 0.05
C PRO A 10 -6.74 -19.92 -0.49
N ALA A 11 -6.00 -19.19 0.34
CA ALA A 11 -5.31 -17.99 -0.08
C ALA A 11 -4.22 -18.42 -1.07
N ALA A 12 -4.52 -18.36 -2.36
CA ALA A 12 -3.51 -18.44 -3.39
C ALA A 12 -2.49 -17.32 -3.11
N GLY A 13 -1.27 -17.71 -2.74
CA GLY A 13 -0.16 -16.80 -2.59
C GLY A 13 0.08 -16.10 -3.92
N HIS A 14 -0.31 -14.83 -4.02
CA HIS A 14 -0.02 -14.01 -5.19
C HIS A 14 1.40 -13.44 -5.05
N THR A 15 2.41 -14.29 -5.10
CA THR A 15 3.76 -13.84 -5.49
C THR A 15 3.81 -13.73 -7.02
N ALA A 16 2.92 -12.92 -7.58
CA ALA A 16 3.11 -12.47 -8.95
C ALA A 16 4.26 -11.46 -8.89
N ALA A 17 5.48 -11.93 -9.17
CA ALA A 17 6.60 -11.05 -9.47
C ALA A 17 6.06 -10.04 -10.48
N SER A 18 5.98 -8.76 -10.07
CA SER A 18 5.38 -7.72 -10.89
C SER A 18 6.19 -7.67 -12.18
N ALA A 19 5.64 -8.22 -13.26
CA ALA A 19 6.27 -8.15 -14.57
C ALA A 19 6.67 -6.68 -14.78
N PRO A 20 7.91 -6.40 -15.21
CA PRO A 20 8.37 -5.03 -15.36
C PRO A 20 7.37 -4.31 -16.25
N LEU A 21 6.64 -3.34 -15.68
CA LEU A 21 5.64 -2.58 -16.41
C LEU A 21 6.34 -1.98 -17.62
N THR A 22 5.79 -2.24 -18.82
CA THR A 22 6.21 -1.56 -20.03
C THR A 22 6.09 -0.07 -19.74
N LYS A 23 7.23 0.61 -19.60
CA LYS A 23 7.26 2.02 -19.22
C LYS A 23 6.75 2.83 -20.40
N THR A 24 5.45 3.09 -20.44
CA THR A 24 4.90 4.08 -21.37
C THR A 24 5.61 5.41 -21.10
N PRO A 25 6.13 6.08 -22.14
CA PRO A 25 6.67 7.41 -22.00
C PRO A 25 5.67 8.29 -21.25
N LEU A 26 6.16 9.05 -20.27
CA LEU A 26 5.31 9.97 -19.52
C LEU A 26 4.61 10.91 -20.53
N PRO A 27 3.31 11.20 -20.36
CA PRO A 27 2.63 12.12 -21.25
C PRO A 27 3.37 13.45 -21.29
N ALA A 28 3.53 14.02 -22.49
CA ALA A 28 4.11 15.34 -22.64
C ALA A 28 3.30 16.34 -21.79
N GLY A 29 3.94 17.08 -20.89
CA GLY A 29 3.29 18.18 -20.16
C GLY A 29 3.69 18.41 -18.72
N ARG A 30 4.35 17.47 -18.02
CA ARG A 30 4.84 17.69 -16.63
C ARG A 30 6.29 17.22 -16.43
N PRO A 31 7.09 17.90 -15.58
CA PRO A 31 8.42 17.43 -15.19
C PRO A 31 8.38 16.03 -14.54
N ARG A 32 9.45 15.26 -14.67
CA ARG A 32 9.56 13.90 -14.09
C ARG A 32 9.29 13.88 -12.59
N GLU A 33 9.72 14.89 -11.84
CA GLU A 33 9.50 14.95 -10.38
C GLU A 33 8.01 14.96 -10.01
N TRP A 34 7.17 15.53 -10.86
CA TRP A 34 5.72 15.58 -10.64
C TRP A 34 5.15 14.17 -10.60
N TYR A 35 5.49 13.33 -11.58
CA TYR A 35 5.03 11.94 -11.65
C TYR A 35 5.57 11.08 -10.51
N VAL A 36 6.85 11.27 -10.15
CA VAL A 36 7.44 10.55 -9.01
C VAL A 36 6.71 10.90 -7.72
N THR A 37 6.43 12.18 -7.50
CA THR A 37 5.69 12.66 -6.32
C THR A 37 4.25 12.17 -6.32
N HIS A 38 3.58 12.24 -7.46
CA HIS A 38 2.21 11.76 -7.64
C HIS A 38 2.11 10.25 -7.36
N ASN A 39 3.00 9.44 -7.94
CA ASN A 39 3.03 8.00 -7.73
C ASN A 39 3.39 7.63 -6.28
N ARG A 40 4.26 8.39 -5.61
CA ARG A 40 4.52 8.23 -4.16
C ARG A 40 3.27 8.51 -3.33
N ARG A 41 2.47 9.53 -3.69
CA ARG A 41 1.18 9.82 -3.03
C ARG A 41 0.17 8.69 -3.26
N LEU A 42 0.02 8.21 -4.50
CA LEU A 42 -0.85 7.06 -4.80
C LEU A 42 -0.46 5.81 -3.99
N LYS A 43 0.84 5.50 -3.94
CA LYS A 43 1.37 4.40 -3.13
C LYS A 43 1.05 4.60 -1.63
N ALA A 44 1.25 5.82 -1.11
CA ALA A 44 0.97 6.13 0.29
C ALA A 44 -0.51 5.98 0.63
N MET A 45 -1.43 6.44 -0.24
CA MET A 45 -2.87 6.30 -0.04
C MET A 45 -3.29 4.83 0.00
N ARG A 46 -2.79 4.01 -0.94
CA ARG A 46 -3.07 2.56 -0.96
C ARG A 46 -2.64 1.88 0.34
N LEU A 47 -1.46 2.23 0.86
CA LEU A 47 -0.96 1.68 2.13
C LEU A 47 -1.75 2.19 3.33
N ALA A 48 -2.14 3.46 3.34
CA ALA A 48 -2.94 4.03 4.43
C ALA A 48 -4.30 3.34 4.54
N ILE A 49 -4.99 3.11 3.41
CA ILE A 49 -6.26 2.38 3.37
C ILE A 49 -6.06 0.96 3.94
N ALA A 50 -5.07 0.21 3.45
CA ALA A 50 -4.81 -1.14 3.93
C ALA A 50 -4.49 -1.21 5.44
N LEU A 51 -3.79 -0.20 5.97
CA LEU A 51 -3.52 -0.09 7.41
C LEU A 51 -4.79 0.18 8.21
N LEU A 52 -5.63 1.11 7.74
CA LEU A 52 -6.92 1.41 8.37
C LEU A 52 -7.83 0.18 8.36
N ASP A 53 -7.93 -0.53 7.24
CA ASP A 53 -8.71 -1.77 7.11
C ASP A 53 -8.20 -2.88 8.05
N SER A 54 -6.90 -2.87 8.36
CA SER A 54 -6.28 -3.80 9.32
C SER A 54 -6.38 -3.36 10.79
N GLY A 55 -7.00 -2.21 11.08
CA GLY A 55 -7.21 -1.70 12.44
C GLY A 55 -6.12 -0.73 12.95
N VAL A 56 -5.23 -0.25 12.09
CA VAL A 56 -4.16 0.69 12.47
C VAL A 56 -4.64 2.13 12.29
N TYR A 57 -5.31 2.66 13.32
CA TYR A 57 -5.92 4.00 13.29
C TYR A 57 -5.04 5.12 13.84
N HIS A 58 -3.90 4.79 14.46
CA HIS A 58 -3.01 5.78 15.05
C HIS A 58 -1.66 5.84 14.33
N PRO A 59 -1.16 7.03 13.97
CA PRO A 59 0.11 7.15 13.24
C PRO A 59 1.32 6.65 14.06
N ALA A 60 1.22 6.66 15.39
CA ALA A 60 2.25 6.12 16.29
C ALA A 60 2.38 4.60 16.23
N THR A 61 1.30 3.88 15.90
CA THR A 61 1.30 2.41 15.78
C THR A 61 1.62 1.93 14.36
N ALA A 62 1.76 2.85 13.40
CA ALA A 62 2.18 2.62 12.02
C ALA A 62 3.69 2.86 11.83
N ASP A 63 4.54 2.08 12.51
CA ASP A 63 6.01 2.17 12.34
C ASP A 63 6.48 1.72 10.93
N ASN A 64 7.76 1.95 10.60
CA ASN A 64 8.27 1.66 9.25
C ASN A 64 8.25 0.16 8.94
N VAL A 65 8.47 -0.69 9.94
CA VAL A 65 8.47 -2.15 9.77
C VAL A 65 7.06 -2.59 9.41
N ARG A 66 6.06 -2.19 10.21
CA ARG A 66 4.66 -2.50 9.97
C ARG A 66 4.17 -2.00 8.62
N ILE A 67 4.50 -0.77 8.22
CA ILE A 67 4.14 -0.25 6.90
C ILE A 67 4.74 -1.09 5.76
N ARG A 68 6.01 -1.51 5.89
CA ARG A 68 6.69 -2.35 4.89
C ARG A 68 6.09 -3.77 4.86
N THR A 69 5.84 -4.37 6.02
CA THR A 69 5.15 -5.66 6.14
C THR A 69 3.75 -5.61 5.51
N THR A 70 2.98 -4.56 5.74
CA THR A 70 1.67 -4.37 5.07
C THR A 70 1.86 -4.25 3.56
N ALA A 71 2.88 -3.53 3.09
CA ALA A 71 3.18 -3.42 1.65
C ALA A 71 3.44 -4.80 1.04
N ASP A 72 4.25 -5.63 1.71
CA ASP A 72 4.53 -7.00 1.28
C ASP A 72 3.25 -7.86 1.25
N HIS A 73 2.40 -7.76 2.28
CA HIS A 73 1.12 -8.48 2.33
C HIS A 73 0.15 -8.12 1.19
N ILE A 74 0.13 -6.86 0.75
CA ILE A 74 -0.75 -6.40 -0.33
C ILE A 74 -0.06 -6.42 -1.72
N GLY A 75 1.14 -6.98 -1.82
CA GLY A 75 1.89 -7.09 -3.08
C GLY A 75 2.39 -5.75 -3.63
N VAL A 76 2.65 -4.77 -2.78
CA VAL A 76 3.19 -3.45 -3.15
C VAL A 76 4.69 -3.42 -2.86
N HIS A 77 5.49 -3.02 -3.86
CA HIS A 77 6.93 -2.89 -3.69
C HIS A 77 7.30 -1.96 -2.50
N PRO A 78 8.32 -2.33 -1.69
CA PRO A 78 8.66 -1.65 -0.44
C PRO A 78 8.65 -0.11 -0.53
N PRO A 79 7.97 0.57 0.42
CA PRO A 79 7.95 2.02 0.48
C PRO A 79 9.27 2.58 1.03
N SER A 80 9.67 3.74 0.50
CA SER A 80 10.76 4.54 1.06
C SER A 80 10.36 5.17 2.40
N ASP A 81 11.32 5.63 3.19
CA ASP A 81 11.02 6.33 4.45
C ASP A 81 10.24 7.62 4.25
N SER A 82 10.44 8.30 3.12
CA SER A 82 9.60 9.45 2.73
C SER A 82 8.14 9.04 2.51
N THR A 83 7.91 7.87 1.90
CA THR A 83 6.56 7.32 1.69
C THR A 83 5.93 6.88 3.00
N CYS A 84 6.69 6.23 3.90
CA CYS A 84 6.20 5.87 5.24
C CYS A 84 5.77 7.11 6.04
N ARG A 85 6.50 8.22 5.94
CA ARG A 85 6.09 9.51 6.53
C ARG A 85 4.77 10.02 5.94
N MET A 86 4.58 9.92 4.62
CA MET A 86 3.31 10.29 3.98
C MET A 86 2.14 9.42 4.46
N VAL A 87 2.34 8.11 4.62
CA VAL A 87 1.32 7.20 5.15
C VAL A 87 0.86 7.64 6.54
N ARG A 88 1.80 7.93 7.45
CA ARG A 88 1.46 8.43 8.80
C ARG A 88 0.73 9.76 8.77
N ALA A 89 1.10 10.65 7.85
CA ALA A 89 0.41 11.91 7.67
C ALA A 89 -1.06 11.67 7.25
N LEU A 90 -1.30 10.79 6.28
CA LEU A 90 -2.66 10.46 5.81
C LEU A 90 -3.53 9.87 6.93
N ILE A 91 -3.00 8.97 7.75
CA ILE A 91 -3.72 8.41 8.91
C ILE A 91 -4.09 9.51 9.92
N ARG A 92 -3.23 10.51 10.10
CA ARG A 92 -3.49 11.64 11.02
C ARG A 92 -4.64 12.52 10.54
N TYR A 93 -4.73 12.80 9.24
CA TYR A 93 -5.71 13.73 8.65
C TYR A 93 -7.05 13.08 8.27
N GLY A 94 -7.15 11.75 8.30
CA GLY A 94 -8.43 11.05 8.11
C GLY A 94 -9.34 11.06 9.35
N ARG A 95 -8.99 11.85 10.38
CA ARG A 95 -9.81 12.08 11.57
C ARG A 95 -10.47 13.46 11.52
#